data_AF-A0AAN9C1K3-F1
#
_entry.id   AF-A0AAN9C1K3-F1
#
_cell.length_a   1.000
_cell.length_b   1.000
_cell.length_c   1.000
_cell.angle_alpha   90.00
_cell.angle_beta   90.00
_cell.angle_gamma   90.00
#
_symmetry.space_group_name_H-M   'P 1'
#
loop_
_entity.id
_entity.type
_entity.pdbx_description
1 polymer ?
#
loop_
_entity_poly.entity_id
_entity_poly.type
_entity_poly.pdbx_seq_one_letter_code
_entity_poly.pdbx_strand_id
1 'polypeptide(L)'
;MFENVDIRVKLDKTDAAFVDIMHTDAEPLLKGDIVANIQCSHELAKPYFIASINDNDVLAYPCASLDDYKAGRCTSCGSGCNHMGYKATSSPSGMFVLNTGATYPFKM
;
A
#
# COMPACT_ATOMS: atom_id res chain seq x y z
N MET A 1 -0.79 -3.82 -14.67
CA MET A 1 -1.59 -4.01 -15.91
C MET A 1 -2.12 -2.70 -16.52
N PHE A 2 -2.36 -1.63 -15.75
CA PHE A 2 -2.88 -0.32 -16.26
C PHE A 2 -2.02 0.89 -15.85
N GLU A 3 -0.71 0.72 -15.70
CA GLU A 3 0.17 1.78 -15.19
C GLU A 3 0.34 2.94 -16.20
N ASN A 4 0.67 2.58 -17.44
CA ASN A 4 1.03 3.50 -18.53
C ASN A 4 -0.10 3.72 -19.54
N VAL A 5 -1.33 3.83 -19.05
CA VAL A 5 -2.51 4.15 -19.88
C VAL A 5 -3.12 5.49 -19.46
N ASP A 6 -3.99 6.02 -20.34
CA ASP A 6 -4.77 7.25 -20.13
C ASP A 6 -5.56 7.17 -18.81
N ILE A 7 -5.72 8.32 -18.13
CA ILE A 7 -6.41 8.37 -16.83
C ILE A 7 -7.86 7.88 -16.94
N ARG A 8 -8.51 8.04 -18.10
CA ARG A 8 -9.89 7.58 -18.32
C ARG A 8 -10.05 6.06 -18.25
N VAL A 9 -8.95 5.31 -18.25
CA VAL A 9 -8.95 3.84 -18.24
C VAL A 9 -8.15 3.25 -17.08
N LYS A 10 -7.81 4.05 -16.07
CA LYS A 10 -7.21 3.57 -14.83
C LYS A 10 -7.75 4.35 -13.64
N LEU A 11 -7.64 3.76 -12.46
CA LEU A 11 -7.94 4.46 -11.23
C LEU A 11 -7.01 5.68 -11.07
N ASP A 12 -7.58 6.84 -10.79
CA ASP A 12 -6.84 8.05 -10.45
C ASP A 12 -7.55 8.89 -9.37
N LYS A 13 -6.89 9.95 -8.90
CA LYS A 13 -7.38 10.79 -7.79
C LYS A 13 -8.70 11.51 -8.09
N THR A 14 -9.08 11.64 -9.35
CA THR A 14 -10.30 12.33 -9.78
C THR A 14 -11.56 11.46 -9.72
N ASP A 15 -11.41 10.13 -9.54
CA ASP A 15 -12.53 9.18 -9.54
C ASP A 15 -13.41 9.26 -8.27
N ALA A 16 -12.93 9.88 -7.19
CA ALA A 16 -13.67 10.08 -5.95
C ALA A 16 -13.19 11.31 -5.18
N ALA A 17 -13.94 11.71 -4.15
CA ALA A 17 -13.51 12.76 -3.23
C ALA A 17 -12.23 12.39 -2.44
N PHE A 18 -12.00 11.09 -2.23
CA PHE A 18 -10.82 10.53 -1.61
C PHE A 18 -10.55 9.14 -2.22
N VAL A 19 -9.30 8.89 -2.60
CA VAL A 19 -8.83 7.62 -3.15
C VAL A 19 -7.59 7.20 -2.35
N ASP A 20 -7.69 6.08 -1.64
CA ASP A 20 -6.57 5.36 -1.03
C ASP A 20 -6.24 4.09 -1.84
N ILE A 21 -4.95 3.74 -1.90
CA ILE A 21 -4.48 2.59 -2.68
C ILE A 21 -3.48 1.82 -1.84
N MET A 22 -3.74 0.51 -1.66
CA MET A 22 -2.80 -0.42 -1.04
C MET A 22 -2.11 -1.26 -2.11
N HIS A 23 -0.78 -1.23 -2.14
CA HIS A 23 0.04 -2.01 -3.05
C HIS A 23 0.70 -3.18 -2.32
N THR A 24 0.37 -4.41 -2.67
CA THR A 24 0.96 -5.63 -2.10
C THR A 24 1.76 -6.48 -3.11
N ASP A 25 1.67 -6.13 -4.40
CA ASP A 25 2.31 -6.84 -5.51
C ASP A 25 2.69 -5.88 -6.65
N ALA A 26 3.44 -4.82 -6.31
CA ALA A 26 3.78 -3.75 -7.25
C ALA A 26 5.09 -3.97 -8.03
N GLU A 27 5.72 -5.13 -7.91
CA GLU A 27 6.92 -5.44 -8.70
C GLU A 27 6.55 -5.63 -10.19
N PRO A 28 7.44 -5.26 -11.13
CA PRO A 28 7.14 -5.38 -12.56
C PRO A 28 6.85 -6.82 -12.99
N LEU A 29 5.72 -7.03 -13.68
CA LEU A 29 5.24 -8.35 -14.11
C LEU A 29 6.22 -9.14 -15.00
N LEU A 30 7.16 -8.47 -15.66
CA LEU A 30 8.13 -9.10 -16.58
C LEU A 30 9.47 -9.42 -15.93
N LYS A 31 9.61 -9.23 -14.62
CA LYS A 31 10.84 -9.55 -13.89
C LYS A 31 10.88 -11.05 -13.52
N GLY A 32 11.08 -11.88 -14.54
CA GLY A 32 11.85 -13.13 -14.41
C GLY A 32 11.24 -14.35 -13.70
N ASP A 33 9.97 -14.40 -13.31
CA ASP A 33 9.33 -15.66 -12.89
C ASP A 33 7.87 -15.71 -13.31
N ILE A 34 7.62 -16.43 -14.40
CA ILE A 34 6.28 -16.79 -14.82
C ILE A 34 5.71 -17.81 -13.81
N VAL A 35 4.72 -17.38 -13.03
CA VAL A 35 3.66 -18.18 -12.38
C VAL A 35 3.81 -18.57 -10.89
N ALA A 36 4.97 -18.50 -10.22
CA ALA A 36 5.05 -19.08 -8.87
C ALA A 36 4.52 -18.22 -7.68
N ASN A 37 4.54 -16.88 -7.73
CA ASN A 37 4.26 -16.04 -6.54
C ASN A 37 3.28 -14.87 -6.74
N ILE A 38 2.78 -14.62 -7.96
CA ILE A 38 1.91 -13.48 -8.24
C ILE A 38 0.60 -13.57 -7.44
N GLN A 39 0.01 -14.77 -7.32
CA GLN A 39 -1.26 -14.91 -6.61
C GLN A 39 -1.15 -14.64 -5.11
N CYS A 40 -0.12 -15.09 -4.41
CA CYS A 40 -0.05 -14.90 -2.95
C CYS A 40 0.02 -13.42 -2.60
N SER A 41 1.01 -12.69 -3.15
CA SER A 41 1.22 -11.27 -2.86
C SER A 41 0.06 -10.39 -3.35
N HIS A 42 -0.48 -10.67 -4.54
CA HIS A 42 -1.60 -9.90 -5.11
C HIS A 42 -2.85 -10.00 -4.24
N GLU A 43 -3.11 -11.17 -3.66
CA GLU A 43 -4.31 -11.45 -2.89
C GLU A 43 -4.27 -10.86 -1.46
N LEU A 44 -3.10 -10.40 -0.98
CA LEU A 44 -2.93 -9.87 0.39
C LEU A 44 -3.62 -8.53 0.67
N ALA A 45 -3.93 -7.74 -0.36
CA ALA A 45 -4.61 -6.46 -0.16
C ALA A 45 -5.98 -6.62 0.57
N LYS A 46 -6.72 -7.68 0.24
CA LYS A 46 -8.04 -7.99 0.84
C LYS A 46 -7.95 -8.32 2.33
N PRO A 47 -7.16 -9.32 2.78
CA PRO A 47 -7.04 -9.63 4.19
C PRO A 47 -6.39 -8.51 5.01
N TYR A 48 -5.49 -7.70 4.44
CA TYR A 48 -4.99 -6.49 5.12
C TYR A 48 -6.10 -5.45 5.33
N PHE A 49 -6.95 -5.21 4.31
CA PHE A 49 -8.10 -4.32 4.47
C PHE A 49 -9.03 -4.82 5.59
N ILE A 50 -9.40 -6.10 5.57
CA ILE A 50 -10.31 -6.68 6.58
C ILE A 50 -9.71 -6.56 7.98
N ALA A 51 -8.43 -6.89 8.15
CA ALA A 51 -7.76 -6.76 9.43
C ALA A 51 -7.76 -5.30 9.92
N SER A 52 -7.60 -4.31 9.03
CA SER A 52 -7.60 -2.89 9.39
C SER A 52 -8.90 -2.35 10.01
N ILE A 53 -10.02 -3.05 9.81
CA ILE A 53 -11.33 -2.64 10.34
C ILE A 53 -11.38 -2.87 11.87
N ASN A 54 -10.97 -4.04 12.33
CA ASN A 54 -11.23 -4.47 13.72
C ASN A 54 -9.97 -4.86 14.49
N ASP A 55 -9.01 -5.49 13.82
CA ASP A 55 -7.98 -6.26 14.50
C ASP A 55 -6.58 -5.69 14.34
N ASN A 56 -6.32 -4.88 13.32
CA ASN A 56 -4.99 -4.37 12.99
C ASN A 56 -4.99 -2.97 12.35
N ASP A 57 -5.19 -1.97 13.20
CA ASP A 57 -5.09 -0.56 12.83
C ASP A 57 -3.62 -0.12 12.75
N VAL A 58 -2.97 -0.33 11.59
CA VAL A 58 -1.54 -0.02 11.41
C VAL A 58 -1.32 1.38 10.86
N LEU A 59 -0.41 2.09 11.51
CA LEU A 59 0.07 3.40 11.11
C LEU A 59 1.20 3.25 10.06
N ALA A 60 1.06 3.97 8.94
CA ALA A 60 2.00 4.01 7.84
C ALA A 60 2.83 5.30 7.84
N TYR A 61 4.14 5.18 7.63
CA TYR A 61 5.08 6.29 7.67
C TYR A 61 5.19 6.98 6.31
N PRO A 62 5.19 8.33 6.26
CA PRO A 62 5.38 9.05 5.01
C PRO A 62 6.78 8.76 4.45
N CYS A 63 6.87 8.62 3.13
CA CYS A 63 8.13 8.32 2.46
C CYS A 63 8.16 8.94 1.06
N ALA A 64 9.33 9.41 0.63
CA ALA A 64 9.46 10.09 -0.67
C ALA A 64 9.59 9.10 -1.83
N SER A 65 10.18 7.92 -1.61
CA SER A 65 10.31 6.87 -2.61
C SER A 65 10.47 5.48 -1.98
N LEU A 66 10.21 4.43 -2.76
CA LEU A 66 10.44 3.06 -2.31
C LEU A 66 11.94 2.80 -2.03
N ASP A 67 12.84 3.51 -2.70
CA ASP A 67 14.28 3.42 -2.48
C ASP A 67 14.69 4.03 -1.13
N ASP A 68 14.06 5.13 -0.72
CA ASP A 68 14.24 5.71 0.61
C ASP A 68 13.77 4.76 1.70
N TYR A 69 12.63 4.10 1.47
CA TYR A 69 12.14 3.04 2.35
C TYR A 69 13.11 1.86 2.44
N LYS A 70 13.56 1.33 1.30
CA LYS A 70 14.54 0.22 1.23
C LYS A 70 15.88 0.58 1.89
N ALA A 71 16.24 1.86 1.89
CA ALA A 71 17.41 2.39 2.60
C ALA A 71 17.17 2.64 4.10
N GLY A 72 15.99 2.31 4.65
CA GLY A 72 15.66 2.47 6.07
C GLY A 72 15.43 3.91 6.52
N ARG A 73 15.12 4.83 5.60
CA ARG A 73 15.00 6.27 5.92
C ARG A 73 13.61 6.72 6.39
N CYS A 74 12.60 5.87 6.25
CA CYS A 74 11.19 6.21 6.52
C CYS A 74 10.68 5.50 7.77
N THR A 75 11.09 5.99 8.94
CA THR A 75 10.88 5.32 10.25
C THR A 75 10.11 6.15 11.27
N SER A 76 9.63 7.34 10.90
CA SER A 76 8.89 8.22 11.81
C SER A 76 7.82 9.02 11.07
N CYS A 77 6.83 9.54 11.81
CA CYS A 77 5.70 10.22 11.19
C CYS A 77 6.03 11.58 10.58
N GLY A 78 7.11 12.26 10.96
CA GLY A 78 7.45 13.58 10.42
C GLY A 78 6.24 14.52 10.33
N SER A 79 5.86 14.90 9.10
CA SER A 79 4.71 15.74 8.74
C SER A 79 3.32 15.09 8.95
N GLY A 80 3.26 13.90 9.52
CA GLY A 80 2.06 13.13 9.81
C GLY A 80 2.11 11.74 9.18
N CYS A 81 1.68 10.74 9.94
CA CYS A 81 1.39 9.41 9.43
C CYS A 81 -0.05 9.31 8.93
N ASN A 82 -0.35 8.24 8.21
CA ASN A 82 -1.71 7.88 7.84
C ASN A 82 -1.98 6.41 8.19
N HIS A 83 -3.23 6.03 8.33
CA HIS A 83 -3.59 4.63 8.57
C HIS A 83 -3.70 3.87 7.25
N MET A 84 -3.27 2.61 7.23
CA MET A 84 -3.56 1.72 6.11
C MET A 84 -4.99 1.16 6.22
N GLY A 85 -5.75 1.17 5.12
CA GLY A 85 -7.06 0.54 5.04
C GLY A 85 -8.19 1.41 5.60
N TYR A 86 -9.10 0.82 6.39
CA TYR A 86 -10.42 1.41 6.70
C TYR A 86 -10.37 2.80 7.35
N LYS A 87 -9.33 3.10 8.13
CA LYS A 87 -9.16 4.39 8.81
C LYS A 87 -8.27 5.39 8.06
N ALA A 88 -7.92 5.10 6.81
CA ALA A 88 -7.16 6.02 5.98
C ALA A 88 -7.87 7.37 5.86
N THR A 89 -7.10 8.45 5.84
CA THR A 89 -7.60 9.82 5.74
C THR A 89 -7.05 10.51 4.51
N SER A 90 -7.70 11.55 4.02
CA SER A 90 -7.21 12.31 2.86
C SER A 90 -6.00 13.18 3.16
N SER A 91 -5.65 13.37 4.44
CA SER A 91 -4.52 14.17 4.88
C SER A 91 -3.83 13.54 6.09
N PRO A 92 -2.50 13.34 6.05
CA PRO A 92 -1.60 13.72 4.97
C PRO A 92 -1.72 12.80 3.75
N SER A 93 -1.49 13.37 2.55
CA SER A 93 -1.50 12.62 1.29
C SER A 93 -0.09 12.40 0.77
N GLY A 94 0.18 11.28 0.12
CA GLY A 94 1.50 10.95 -0.41
C GLY A 94 1.71 9.45 -0.46
N MET A 95 2.96 9.03 -0.59
CA MET A 95 3.34 7.64 -0.46
C MET A 95 3.63 7.34 1.01
N PHE A 96 3.02 6.28 1.52
CA PHE A 96 3.24 5.78 2.87
C PHE A 96 3.71 4.34 2.82
N VAL A 97 4.54 3.96 3.78
CA VAL A 97 5.12 2.62 3.89
C VAL A 97 4.95 2.08 5.29
N LEU A 98 4.77 0.77 5.39
CA LEU A 98 4.71 0.04 6.65
C LEU A 98 5.21 -1.38 6.43
N ASN A 99 5.46 -2.06 7.54
CA ASN A 99 5.63 -3.51 7.56
C ASN A 99 4.42 -4.15 8.21
N THR A 100 4.12 -5.38 7.81
CA THR A 100 3.05 -6.21 8.37
C THR A 100 3.61 -7.55 8.80
N GLY A 101 2.99 -8.18 9.82
CA GLY A 101 3.27 -9.58 10.14
C GLY A 101 2.86 -10.53 9.00
N ALA A 102 3.33 -11.77 9.04
CA ALA A 102 3.09 -12.77 7.99
C ALA A 102 1.70 -13.45 8.07
N THR A 103 1.05 -13.41 9.24
CA THR A 103 -0.22 -14.10 9.50
C THR A 103 -1.23 -13.17 10.14
N TYR A 104 -2.53 -13.41 9.90
CA TYR A 104 -3.61 -12.67 10.56
C TYR A 104 -3.38 -12.59 12.07
N PRO A 105 -3.53 -11.42 12.71
CA PRO A 105 -4.08 -10.16 12.16
C PRO A 105 -3.05 -9.28 11.43
N PHE A 106 -1.85 -9.80 11.14
CA PHE A 106 -0.77 -9.12 10.41
C PHE A 106 -0.12 -7.95 11.15
N LYS A 107 -0.14 -8.00 12.48
CA LYS A 107 0.59 -7.07 13.36
C LYS A 107 2.10 -7.32 13.29
N MET A 108 2.88 -6.25 13.31
CA MET A 108 4.33 -6.28 13.56
C MET A 108 4.63 -6.26 15.05
#